data_AF-A0A6N7H747-F1
#
_entry.id   AF-A0A6N7H747-F1
#
_cell.length_a   1.000
_cell.length_b   1.000
_cell.length_c   1.000
_cell.angle_alpha   90.00
_cell.angle_beta   90.00
_cell.angle_gamma   90.00
#
_symmetry.space_group_name_H-M   'P 1'
#
loop_
_entity.id
_entity.type
_entity.pdbx_description
1 polymer ?
#
loop_
_entity_poly.entity_id
_entity_poly.type
_entity_poly.pdbx_seq_one_letter_code
_entity_poly.pdbx_strand_id
1 'polypeptide(L)'
;MKHEDGSLELITLYVAHRADKSAELIDATGATYAGGLDDFRENNDLLGSDDLILAPREITAVPGEGAIVTVSGHTAATWYWWLIGVVAVVLVLGTGLVAVRRVRSRAAPAAGDLPAAGTADSDLDRPPAADDQYRGLTRSSRASATSTIASGVGRRGRHYRTSS
;
A
#
# COMPACT_ATOMS: atom_id res chain seq x y z
N MET A 1 0.88 -27.48 -20.03
CA MET A 1 0.75 -26.09 -20.46
C MET A 1 1.13 -25.95 -21.92
N LYS A 2 0.62 -24.90 -22.57
CA LYS A 2 1.04 -24.45 -23.90
C LYS A 2 1.67 -23.07 -23.75
N HIS A 3 2.88 -22.89 -24.28
CA HIS A 3 3.55 -21.59 -24.31
C HIS A 3 3.15 -20.76 -25.53
N GLU A 4 3.53 -19.48 -25.54
CA GLU A 4 3.32 -18.57 -26.67
C GLU A 4 3.96 -19.08 -27.97
N ASP A 5 5.13 -19.72 -27.88
CA ASP A 5 5.84 -20.32 -29.02
C ASP A 5 5.14 -21.57 -29.60
N GLY A 6 4.03 -21.99 -29.00
CA GLY A 6 3.23 -23.12 -29.40
C GLY A 6 3.71 -24.46 -28.84
N SER A 7 4.82 -24.50 -28.10
CA SER A 7 5.31 -25.70 -27.44
C SER A 7 4.37 -26.15 -26.32
N LEU A 8 4.33 -27.46 -26.10
CA LEU A 8 3.58 -28.08 -25.02
C LEU A 8 4.54 -28.66 -23.99
N GLU A 9 4.34 -28.29 -22.74
CA GLU A 9 5.10 -28.81 -21.62
C GLU A 9 4.16 -29.42 -20.58
N LEU A 10 4.53 -30.57 -20.01
CA LEU A 10 3.76 -31.19 -18.95
C LEU A 10 4.28 -30.72 -17.60
N ILE A 11 3.38 -30.23 -16.76
CA ILE A 11 3.67 -29.85 -15.38
C ILE A 11 2.80 -30.71 -14.47
N THR A 12 3.40 -31.24 -13.42
CA THR A 12 2.71 -32.05 -12.43
C THR A 12 2.19 -31.18 -11.31
N LEU A 13 0.89 -31.25 -11.06
CA LEU A 13 0.21 -30.70 -9.89
C LEU A 13 -0.35 -31.86 -9.07
N TYR A 14 -0.12 -31.82 -7.77
CA TYR A 14 -0.68 -32.78 -6.82
C TYR A 14 -1.89 -32.16 -6.12
N VAL A 15 -2.91 -32.97 -5.87
CA VAL A 15 -4.07 -32.60 -5.08
C VAL A 15 -3.96 -33.29 -3.74
N ALA A 16 -3.83 -32.52 -2.66
CA ALA A 16 -3.87 -33.04 -1.29
C ALA A 16 -5.26 -32.83 -0.70
N HIS A 17 -5.91 -33.91 -0.29
CA HIS A 17 -7.18 -33.87 0.43
C HIS A 17 -6.93 -33.91 1.93
N ARG A 18 -7.44 -32.93 2.66
CA ARG A 18 -7.38 -32.89 4.12
C ARG A 18 -8.59 -33.57 4.75
N ALA A 19 -8.47 -33.90 6.03
CA ALA A 19 -9.52 -34.56 6.81
C ALA A 19 -10.80 -33.71 6.96
N ASP A 20 -10.70 -32.39 6.79
CA ASP A 20 -11.82 -31.45 6.79
C ASP A 20 -12.55 -31.35 5.43
N LYS A 21 -12.20 -32.22 4.47
CA LYS A 21 -12.69 -32.22 3.08
C LYS A 21 -12.24 -31.02 2.24
N SER A 22 -11.36 -30.17 2.76
CA SER A 22 -10.67 -29.20 1.90
C SER A 22 -9.66 -29.93 1.01
N ALA A 23 -9.40 -29.33 -0.15
CA ALA A 23 -8.37 -29.78 -1.06
C ALA A 23 -7.42 -28.61 -1.33
N GLU A 24 -6.12 -28.89 -1.39
CA GLU A 24 -5.10 -27.93 -1.76
C GLU A 24 -4.29 -28.47 -2.95
N LEU A 25 -3.86 -27.57 -3.82
CA LEU A 25 -2.91 -27.90 -4.88
C LEU A 25 -1.48 -27.76 -4.36
N ILE A 26 -0.62 -28.66 -4.78
CA ILE A 26 0.82 -28.63 -4.49
C ILE A 26 1.56 -28.76 -5.81
N ASP A 27 2.46 -27.83 -6.09
CA ASP A 27 3.28 -27.88 -7.30
C ASP A 27 4.53 -28.79 -7.13
N ALA A 28 5.36 -28.86 -8.17
CA ALA A 28 6.59 -29.63 -8.14
C ALA A 28 7.69 -29.02 -7.22
N THR A 29 7.57 -27.75 -6.83
CA THR A 29 8.50 -27.07 -5.91
C THR A 29 8.10 -27.25 -4.44
N GLY A 30 6.88 -27.72 -4.19
CA GLY A 30 6.28 -27.87 -2.87
C GLY A 30 5.47 -26.65 -2.42
N ALA A 31 5.26 -25.65 -3.29
CA ALA A 31 4.37 -24.53 -3.02
C ALA A 31 2.91 -25.01 -2.96
N THR A 32 2.14 -24.45 -2.03
CA THR A 32 0.78 -24.88 -1.72
C THR A 32 -0.25 -23.80 -2.02
N TYR A 33 -1.35 -24.18 -2.67
CA TYR A 33 -2.43 -23.28 -3.09
C TYR A 33 -3.76 -23.78 -2.54
N ALA A 34 -4.21 -23.15 -1.45
CA ALA A 34 -5.41 -23.55 -0.72
C ALA A 34 -6.71 -23.15 -1.43
N GLY A 35 -6.67 -22.15 -2.31
CA GLY A 35 -7.80 -21.77 -3.15
C GLY A 35 -7.92 -22.59 -4.45
N GLY A 36 -7.13 -23.66 -4.60
CA GLY A 36 -7.18 -24.52 -5.77
C GLY A 36 -6.59 -23.85 -7.02
N LEU A 37 -7.22 -24.08 -8.17
CA LEU A 37 -6.68 -23.66 -9.46
C LEU A 37 -6.61 -22.14 -9.61
N ASP A 38 -7.56 -21.39 -9.03
CA ASP A 38 -7.54 -19.92 -9.11
C ASP A 38 -6.39 -19.33 -8.28
N ASP A 39 -6.19 -19.82 -7.06
CA ASP A 39 -5.06 -19.42 -6.21
C ASP A 39 -3.71 -19.78 -6.84
N PHE A 40 -3.62 -20.96 -7.47
CA PHE A 40 -2.47 -21.31 -8.28
C PHE A 40 -2.21 -20.28 -9.38
N ARG A 41 -3.23 -19.91 -10.16
CA ARG A 41 -3.08 -18.93 -11.27
C ARG A 41 -2.69 -17.54 -10.80
N GLU A 42 -3.04 -17.14 -9.59
CA GLU A 42 -2.68 -15.81 -9.07
C GLU A 42 -1.26 -15.76 -8.50
N ASN A 43 -0.78 -16.87 -7.92
CA ASN A 43 0.38 -16.84 -7.04
C ASN A 43 1.55 -17.74 -7.48
N ASN A 44 1.41 -18.52 -8.55
CA ASN A 44 2.51 -19.35 -9.05
C ASN A 44 3.59 -18.52 -9.76
N ASP A 45 4.84 -18.95 -9.64
CA ASP A 45 6.01 -18.38 -10.31
C ASP A 45 6.47 -19.21 -11.53
N LEU A 46 5.75 -20.30 -11.82
CA LEU A 46 6.08 -21.26 -12.88
C LEU A 46 5.56 -20.84 -14.25
N LEU A 47 4.43 -20.13 -14.28
CA LEU A 47 3.68 -19.80 -15.50
C LEU A 47 3.59 -18.29 -15.68
N GLY A 48 3.77 -17.86 -16.93
CA GLY A 48 3.44 -16.52 -17.38
C GLY A 48 1.95 -16.34 -17.67
N SER A 49 1.55 -15.11 -17.93
CA SER A 49 0.17 -14.77 -18.31
C SER A 49 -0.26 -15.34 -19.66
N ASP A 50 0.71 -15.54 -20.54
CA ASP A 50 0.50 -16.01 -21.92
C ASP A 50 0.50 -17.55 -22.04
N ASP A 51 0.90 -18.24 -20.97
CA ASP A 51 0.84 -19.70 -20.92
C ASP A 51 -0.59 -20.16 -20.72
N LEU A 52 -0.95 -21.29 -21.34
CA LEU A 52 -2.28 -21.89 -21.21
C LEU A 52 -2.19 -23.24 -20.51
N ILE A 53 -2.99 -23.42 -19.46
CA ILE A 53 -3.16 -24.69 -18.75
C ILE A 53 -4.37 -25.42 -19.29
N LEU A 54 -4.21 -26.71 -19.61
CA LEU A 54 -5.31 -27.64 -19.80
C LEU A 54 -5.54 -28.36 -18.49
N ALA A 55 -6.66 -28.07 -17.84
CA ALA A 55 -7.02 -28.68 -16.56
C ALA A 55 -8.50 -29.10 -16.57
N PRO A 56 -8.88 -30.12 -15.79
CA PRO A 56 -10.28 -30.34 -15.46
C PRO A 56 -10.84 -29.06 -14.82
N ARG A 57 -12.07 -28.69 -15.19
CA ARG A 57 -12.75 -27.54 -14.59
C ARG A 57 -12.78 -27.60 -13.06
N GLU A 58 -12.92 -28.82 -12.52
CA GLU A 58 -12.80 -29.13 -11.11
C GLU A 58 -11.64 -30.11 -10.89
N ILE A 59 -10.44 -29.57 -10.74
CA ILE A 59 -9.21 -30.36 -10.54
C ILE A 59 -9.20 -31.12 -9.21
N THR A 60 -10.07 -30.74 -8.26
CA THR A 60 -10.19 -31.35 -6.93
C THR A 60 -11.27 -32.43 -6.83
N ALA A 61 -11.96 -32.76 -7.93
CA ALA A 61 -13.01 -33.79 -7.96
C ALA A 61 -12.46 -35.15 -8.46
N VAL A 62 -12.88 -36.27 -7.85
CA VAL A 62 -12.48 -37.65 -8.22
C VAL A 62 -13.70 -38.60 -8.22
N PRO A 63 -13.98 -39.42 -9.27
CA PRO A 63 -13.73 -39.24 -10.71
C PRO A 63 -14.98 -39.46 -11.62
N GLY A 64 -14.88 -39.01 -12.89
CA GLY A 64 -15.62 -39.59 -14.03
C GLY A 64 -15.92 -38.63 -15.20
N GLU A 65 -16.56 -37.51 -14.90
CA GLU A 65 -17.11 -36.57 -15.89
C GLU A 65 -16.61 -35.16 -15.56
N GLY A 66 -15.73 -34.63 -16.39
CA GLY A 66 -15.18 -33.30 -16.18
C GLY A 66 -14.81 -32.66 -17.50
N ALA A 67 -15.42 -31.51 -17.80
CA ALA A 67 -15.00 -30.72 -18.95
C ALA A 67 -13.54 -30.28 -18.74
N ILE A 68 -12.68 -30.63 -19.70
CA ILE A 68 -11.34 -30.06 -19.76
C ILE A 68 -11.52 -28.62 -20.27
N VAL A 69 -11.01 -27.68 -19.49
CA VAL A 69 -11.04 -26.26 -19.84
C VAL A 69 -9.60 -25.78 -20.03
N THR A 70 -9.45 -24.84 -20.96
CA THR A 70 -8.19 -24.13 -21.14
C THR A 70 -8.28 -22.82 -20.38
N VAL A 71 -7.35 -22.61 -19.45
CA VAL A 71 -7.26 -21.39 -18.63
C VAL A 71 -5.87 -20.77 -18.75
N SER A 72 -5.77 -19.45 -18.59
CA SER A 72 -4.46 -18.77 -18.57
C SER A 72 -3.66 -19.18 -17.33
N GLY A 73 -2.36 -19.34 -17.49
CA GLY A 73 -1.41 -19.82 -16.48
C GLY A 73 -1.17 -18.84 -15.33
N HIS A 74 -1.30 -17.54 -15.61
CA HIS A 74 -1.14 -16.51 -14.61
C HIS A 74 -2.16 -15.38 -14.77
N THR A 75 -2.93 -15.10 -13.72
CA THR A 75 -3.84 -13.96 -13.69
C THR A 75 -3.12 -12.77 -13.05
N ALA A 76 -2.94 -11.69 -13.81
CA ALA A 76 -2.33 -10.47 -13.29
C ALA A 76 -3.06 -10.00 -12.02
N ALA A 77 -2.33 -9.91 -10.91
CA ALA A 77 -2.88 -9.60 -9.61
C ALA A 77 -3.70 -8.30 -9.63
N THR A 78 -4.88 -8.32 -9.02
CA THR A 78 -5.87 -7.22 -8.97
C THR A 78 -5.38 -5.95 -8.25
N TRP A 79 -4.17 -5.97 -7.67
CA TRP A 79 -3.57 -4.83 -6.95
C TRP A 79 -3.45 -3.55 -7.81
N TYR A 80 -3.37 -3.69 -9.14
CA TYR A 80 -3.35 -2.55 -10.07
C TYR A 80 -4.57 -1.65 -9.93
N TRP A 81 -5.75 -2.20 -9.60
CA TRP A 81 -6.96 -1.40 -9.37
C TRP A 81 -6.85 -0.50 -8.15
N TRP A 82 -6.19 -0.97 -7.08
CA TRP A 82 -5.91 -0.17 -5.90
C TRP A 82 -4.94 0.97 -6.21
N LEU A 83 -3.91 0.72 -7.04
CA LEU A 83 -3.01 1.78 -7.48
C LEU A 83 -3.74 2.88 -8.26
N ILE A 84 -4.62 2.51 -9.19
CA ILE A 84 -5.42 3.48 -9.95
C ILE A 84 -6.26 4.34 -9.00
N GLY A 85 -6.89 3.71 -8.00
CA GLY A 85 -7.62 4.42 -6.95
C GLY A 85 -6.75 5.42 -6.18
N VAL A 86 -5.57 5.00 -5.74
CA VAL A 86 -4.62 5.88 -5.02
C VAL A 86 -4.17 7.06 -5.88
N VAL A 87 -3.79 6.81 -7.14
CA VAL A 87 -3.36 7.87 -8.07
C VAL A 87 -4.48 8.88 -8.31
N ALA A 88 -5.71 8.42 -8.51
CA ALA A 88 -6.86 9.30 -8.70
C ALA A 88 -7.10 10.21 -7.49
N VAL A 89 -7.03 9.66 -6.27
CA VAL A 89 -7.20 10.44 -5.02
C VAL A 89 -6.09 11.48 -4.87
N VAL A 90 -4.83 11.11 -5.14
CA VAL A 90 -3.68 12.03 -5.07
C VAL A 90 -3.83 13.18 -6.07
N LEU A 91 -4.30 12.90 -7.29
CA LEU A 91 -4.55 13.94 -8.31
C LEU A 91 -5.66 14.90 -7.87
N VAL A 92 -6.76 14.39 -7.30
CA VAL A 92 -7.85 15.21 -6.79
C VAL A 92 -7.39 16.09 -5.63
N LEU A 93 -6.66 15.53 -4.67
CA LEU A 93 -6.15 16.30 -3.52
C LEU A 93 -5.09 17.31 -3.94
N GLY A 94 -4.19 16.94 -4.85
CA GLY A 94 -3.14 17.82 -5.37
C GLY A 94 -3.73 19.02 -6.11
N THR A 95 -4.67 18.78 -7.04
CA THR A 95 -5.35 19.84 -7.79
C THR A 95 -6.19 20.74 -6.87
N GLY A 96 -6.92 20.15 -5.92
CA GLY A 96 -7.68 20.90 -4.91
C GLY A 96 -6.79 21.81 -4.05
N LEU A 97 -5.65 21.31 -3.58
CA LEU A 97 -4.70 22.10 -2.77
C LEU A 97 -4.10 23.26 -3.57
N VAL A 98 -3.74 23.03 -4.84
CA VAL A 98 -3.22 24.07 -5.74
C VAL A 98 -4.28 25.15 -6.00
N ALA A 99 -5.53 24.76 -6.24
CA ALA A 99 -6.63 25.70 -6.45
C ALA A 99 -6.87 26.57 -5.21
N VAL A 100 -6.93 25.97 -4.01
CA VAL A 100 -7.10 26.68 -2.74
C VAL A 100 -5.95 27.65 -2.49
N ARG A 101 -4.71 27.23 -2.73
CA ARG A 101 -3.53 28.10 -2.60
C ARG A 101 -3.61 29.30 -3.54
N ARG A 102 -3.97 29.09 -4.80
CA ARG A 102 -4.07 30.15 -5.81
C ARG A 102 -5.15 31.18 -5.49
N VAL A 103 -6.29 30.74 -4.95
CA VAL A 103 -7.37 31.64 -4.51
C VAL A 103 -6.93 32.47 -3.31
N ARG A 104 -6.27 31.85 -2.31
CA ARG A 104 -5.78 32.57 -1.11
C ARG A 104 -4.68 33.58 -1.43
N SER A 105 -3.79 33.28 -2.38
CA SER A 105 -2.75 34.23 -2.82
C SER A 105 -3.32 35.42 -3.59
N ARG A 106 -4.50 35.30 -4.21
CA ARG A 106 -5.21 36.42 -4.87
C ARG A 106 -6.04 37.25 -3.90
N ALA A 107 -6.31 36.74 -2.71
CA ALA A 107 -7.09 37.41 -1.67
C ALA A 107 -6.21 38.12 -0.63
N ALA A 108 -4.88 38.18 -0.82
CA ALA A 108 -4.03 39.07 -0.02
C ALA A 108 -4.40 40.53 -0.37
N PRO A 109 -4.95 41.32 0.56
CA PRO A 109 -5.34 42.69 0.28
C PRO A 109 -4.09 43.48 -0.06
N ALA A 110 -4.15 44.23 -1.17
CA ALA A 110 -3.28 45.38 -1.34
C ALA A 110 -3.58 46.35 -0.18
N ALA A 111 -2.75 46.33 0.85
CA ALA A 111 -2.49 47.54 1.62
C ALA A 111 -1.79 48.47 0.60
N GLY A 112 -2.50 49.32 -0.12
CA GLY A 112 -3.46 50.28 0.40
C GLY A 112 -2.64 51.56 0.56
N ASP A 113 -2.34 52.17 -0.59
CA ASP A 113 -1.74 53.49 -0.71
C ASP A 113 -2.41 54.46 0.26
N LEU A 114 -1.67 54.95 1.25
CA LEU A 114 -2.07 56.12 2.01
C LEU A 114 -1.51 57.36 1.29
N PRO A 115 -2.36 58.34 0.97
CA PRO A 115 -1.93 59.54 0.25
C PRO A 115 -1.02 60.40 1.13
N ALA A 116 0.06 60.88 0.52
CA ALA A 116 0.87 61.97 1.04
C ALA A 116 0.01 63.24 1.17
N ALA A 117 -0.35 63.62 2.40
CA ALA A 117 -0.87 64.93 2.72
C ALA A 117 0.03 65.55 3.79
N GLY A 118 0.74 66.60 3.40
CA GLY A 118 1.72 67.27 4.25
C GLY A 118 1.15 68.34 5.18
N THR A 119 2.08 68.85 5.97
CA THR A 119 2.19 70.19 6.61
C THR A 119 1.71 70.38 8.05
N ALA A 120 2.50 71.22 8.74
CA ALA A 120 2.46 71.73 10.12
C ALA A 120 3.16 70.83 11.16
N ASP A 121 4.47 70.95 11.35
CA ASP A 121 5.18 72.03 12.09
C ASP A 121 4.85 72.03 13.59
N SER A 122 5.79 71.50 14.38
CA SER A 122 6.03 71.84 15.79
C SER A 122 7.41 71.29 16.16
N ASP A 123 8.36 72.18 15.98
CA ASP A 123 9.59 72.40 16.73
C ASP A 123 9.70 71.73 18.12
N LEU A 124 10.96 71.51 18.51
CA LEU A 124 11.51 71.28 19.86
C LEU A 124 11.45 69.87 20.50
N ASP A 125 12.60 69.20 20.41
CA ASP A 125 13.55 69.02 21.54
C ASP A 125 14.01 67.56 21.78
N ARG A 126 15.35 67.40 21.71
CA ARG A 126 16.19 66.38 22.40
C ARG A 126 16.35 64.95 21.81
N PRO A 127 17.57 64.54 21.42
CA PRO A 127 18.01 63.14 21.28
C PRO A 127 18.82 62.66 22.52
N PRO A 128 19.41 61.45 22.52
CA PRO A 128 18.81 60.11 22.55
C PRO A 128 19.22 59.35 23.84
N ALA A 129 18.54 58.25 24.19
CA ALA A 129 19.09 57.26 25.11
C ALA A 129 18.70 55.85 24.67
N ALA A 130 19.70 55.14 24.17
CA ALA A 130 19.72 53.70 24.06
C ALA A 130 19.96 53.07 25.44
N ASP A 131 19.71 51.76 25.50
CA ASP A 131 20.13 50.79 26.52
C ASP A 131 19.17 50.56 27.69
N ASP A 132 18.38 49.49 27.54
CA ASP A 132 17.96 48.56 28.61
C ASP A 132 17.42 47.31 27.88
N GLN A 133 18.21 46.28 27.58
CA GLN A 133 18.81 45.32 28.52
C GLN A 133 17.87 44.80 29.62
N TYR A 134 16.68 44.34 29.23
CA TYR A 134 15.96 43.27 29.93
C TYR A 134 15.71 42.13 28.92
N ARG A 135 16.54 41.08 28.81
CA ARG A 135 16.83 40.03 29.80
C ARG A 135 15.54 39.40 30.34
N GLY A 136 15.23 38.17 29.91
CA GLY A 136 14.44 37.26 30.74
C GLY A 136 13.45 36.34 30.01
N LEU A 137 13.95 35.14 29.68
CA LEU A 137 13.35 33.85 30.07
C LEU A 137 11.90 33.55 29.63
N THR A 138 11.78 32.58 28.72
CA THR A 138 10.86 31.41 28.69
C THR A 138 10.76 30.97 27.21
N ARG A 139 10.81 29.71 26.80
CA ARG A 139 10.66 28.42 27.46
C ARG A 139 11.27 27.38 26.53
N SER A 140 12.24 26.63 27.04
CA SER A 140 12.61 25.33 26.47
C SER A 140 11.45 24.33 26.67
N SER A 141 11.36 23.36 25.75
CA SER A 141 10.74 22.04 25.93
C SER A 141 9.33 21.82 25.37
N ARG A 142 9.27 21.09 24.25
CA ARG A 142 8.56 19.80 24.11
C ARG A 142 8.99 19.15 22.78
N ALA A 143 9.87 18.14 22.82
CA ALA A 143 9.60 16.73 23.11
C ALA A 143 9.19 15.97 21.84
N SER A 144 10.19 15.31 21.24
CA SER A 144 10.04 14.25 20.26
C SER A 144 9.22 13.11 20.84
N ALA A 145 8.19 12.66 20.13
CA ALA A 145 7.47 11.43 20.43
C ALA A 145 8.04 10.28 19.59
N THR A 146 8.89 9.47 20.21
CA THR A 146 9.22 8.12 19.76
C THR A 146 8.11 7.20 20.26
N SER A 147 7.34 6.58 19.36
CA SER A 147 6.36 5.55 19.72
C SER A 147 6.98 4.17 19.52
N THR A 148 7.58 3.64 20.59
CA THR A 148 7.84 2.22 20.76
C THR A 148 6.61 1.59 21.41
N ILE A 149 5.92 0.69 20.70
CA ILE A 149 4.94 -0.21 21.32
C ILE A 149 5.55 -1.60 21.37
N ALA A 150 6.00 -1.97 22.57
CA ALA A 150 6.28 -3.34 22.96
C ALA A 150 5.42 -3.66 24.18
N SER A 151 4.55 -4.66 24.04
CA SER A 151 3.92 -5.46 25.09
C SER A 151 3.35 -6.69 24.36
N GLY A 152 3.66 -7.93 24.70
CA GLY A 152 4.23 -8.47 25.92
C GLY A 152 3.28 -9.53 26.49
N VAL A 153 3.72 -10.80 26.38
CA VAL A 153 3.48 -11.91 27.33
C VAL A 153 2.13 -12.66 27.27
N GLY A 154 2.22 -13.98 27.04
CA GLY A 154 1.10 -14.91 27.27
C GLY A 154 1.37 -16.39 26.95
N ARG A 155 2.28 -17.03 27.69
CA ARG A 155 2.62 -18.48 27.75
C ARG A 155 1.44 -19.48 27.55
N ARG A 156 1.74 -20.61 26.88
CA ARG A 156 1.41 -22.05 27.17
C ARG A 156 1.94 -22.85 25.96
N GLY A 157 2.87 -23.80 26.00
CA GLY A 157 3.15 -24.85 26.97
C GLY A 157 2.46 -26.16 26.54
N ARG A 158 3.12 -27.01 25.73
CA ARG A 158 2.97 -28.47 25.83
C ARG A 158 4.03 -29.27 25.05
N HIS A 159 4.65 -30.18 25.79
CA HIS A 159 5.61 -31.21 25.37
C HIS A 159 4.90 -32.41 24.74
N TYR A 160 5.49 -33.00 23.71
CA TYR A 160 5.46 -34.45 23.42
C TYR A 160 6.83 -34.78 22.78
N ARG A 161 7.85 -35.12 23.57
CA ARG A 161 8.33 -36.47 23.88
C ARG A 161 8.37 -37.41 22.68
N THR A 162 9.58 -37.61 22.19
CA THR A 162 10.01 -38.72 21.33
C THR A 162 10.03 -40.01 22.14
N SER A 163 9.67 -41.12 21.50
CA SER A 163 10.09 -42.46 21.92
C SER A 163 10.31 -43.30 20.68
N SER A 164 11.56 -43.76 20.59
CA SER A 164 12.16 -44.92 19.92
C SER A 164 11.40 -45.65 18.82
#